data_AF-A0A965CJ23-F1
#
_entry.id   AF-A0A965CJ23-F1
#
_cell.length_a   1.000
_cell.length_b   1.000
_cell.length_c   1.000
_cell.angle_alpha   90.00
_cell.angle_beta   90.00
_cell.angle_gamma   90.00
#
_symmetry.space_group_name_H-M   'P 1'
#
loop_
_entity.id
_entity.type
_entity.pdbx_description
1 polymer ?
#
loop_
_entity_poly.entity_id
_entity_poly.type
_entity_poly.pdbx_seq_one_letter_code
_entity_poly.pdbx_strand_id
1 'polypeptide(L)'
;MPRYAFRLCLLALLMFASVTTFAPRAHADAASEIQSVISDQLKAFNEDDTQRAYGHAADIIKKIFPSSQIFMEMVKTGYPPVYRAKSWSFNEPTPLDNGYSQIVRLIDEQGRNWSALYTLERDSAGEWKITGCRLLKSEGMV
;
A
#
# COMPACT_ATOMS: atom_id res chain seq x y z
N MET A 1 37.78 -33.99 -43.78
CA MET A 1 37.44 -32.59 -44.16
C MET A 1 36.67 -32.65 -45.47
N PRO A 2 35.57 -31.90 -45.60
CA PRO A 2 35.72 -30.54 -46.12
C PRO A 2 35.19 -29.48 -45.15
N ARG A 3 35.92 -28.36 -45.13
CA ARG A 3 35.69 -27.16 -44.32
C ARG A 3 35.06 -26.10 -45.25
N TYR A 4 34.20 -25.24 -44.69
CA TYR A 4 33.75 -23.96 -45.27
C TYR A 4 32.64 -23.97 -46.34
N ALA A 5 31.48 -24.50 -46.01
CA ALA A 5 30.21 -23.91 -46.46
C ALA A 5 29.32 -23.97 -45.23
N PHE A 6 29.16 -22.94 -44.44
CA PHE A 6 28.58 -21.69 -44.86
C PHE A 6 28.73 -20.76 -43.66
N ARG A 7 29.49 -19.68 -43.81
CA ARG A 7 29.63 -18.56 -42.87
C ARG A 7 28.32 -17.74 -42.76
N LEU A 8 27.17 -18.39 -42.89
CA LEU A 8 25.84 -17.80 -42.97
C LEU A 8 24.91 -18.57 -42.02
N CYS A 9 25.21 -18.48 -40.74
CA CYS A 9 24.15 -18.26 -39.76
C CYS A 9 24.68 -17.37 -38.63
N LEU A 10 25.67 -16.54 -38.98
CA LEU A 10 26.16 -15.44 -38.16
C LEU A 10 25.23 -14.26 -38.43
N LEU A 11 23.95 -14.39 -38.04
CA LEU A 11 22.96 -13.30 -38.09
C LEU A 11 21.61 -13.59 -37.42
N ALA A 12 21.29 -14.83 -37.04
CA ALA A 12 19.89 -15.17 -36.73
C ALA A 12 19.53 -15.39 -35.25
N LEU A 13 20.46 -15.28 -34.29
CA LEU A 13 20.10 -15.51 -32.88
C LEU A 13 20.71 -14.52 -31.89
N LEU A 14 20.92 -13.29 -32.35
CA LEU A 14 21.01 -12.10 -31.49
C LEU A 14 19.63 -11.43 -31.38
N MET A 15 18.54 -12.22 -31.39
CA MET A 15 17.30 -11.77 -30.76
C MET A 15 17.51 -11.87 -29.26
N PHE A 16 18.18 -10.85 -28.74
CA PHE A 16 18.15 -10.50 -27.32
C PHE A 16 16.69 -10.61 -26.88
N ALA A 17 16.43 -11.62 -26.07
CA ALA A 17 15.16 -11.85 -25.43
C ALA A 17 14.89 -10.65 -24.51
N SER A 18 14.27 -9.61 -25.07
CA SER A 18 13.53 -8.64 -24.29
C SER A 18 12.30 -9.37 -23.77
N VAL A 19 12.50 -10.18 -22.73
CA VAL A 19 11.41 -10.66 -21.89
C VAL A 19 10.93 -9.42 -21.13
N THR A 20 10.06 -8.66 -21.76
CA THR A 20 9.25 -7.66 -21.06
C THR A 20 8.29 -8.44 -20.19
N THR A 21 8.64 -8.56 -18.91
CA THR A 21 7.72 -9.01 -17.88
C THR A 21 6.55 -8.03 -17.84
N PHE A 22 5.47 -8.37 -18.54
CA PHE A 22 4.19 -7.68 -18.42
C PHE A 22 3.62 -8.02 -17.05
N ALA A 23 3.90 -7.18 -16.05
CA ALA A 23 3.07 -7.13 -14.87
C ALA A 23 1.63 -6.76 -15.32
N PRO A 24 0.59 -7.43 -14.82
CA PRO A 24 -0.78 -7.17 -15.24
C PRO A 24 -1.17 -5.72 -14.90
N ARG A 25 -1.51 -4.93 -15.93
CA ARG A 25 -1.85 -3.49 -15.84
C ARG A 25 -2.89 -3.19 -14.76
N ALA A 26 -3.91 -4.05 -14.61
CA ALA A 26 -4.94 -3.91 -13.59
C ALA A 26 -4.41 -3.94 -12.14
N HIS A 27 -3.31 -4.66 -11.89
CA HIS A 27 -2.71 -4.71 -10.56
C HIS A 27 -1.94 -3.41 -10.24
N ALA A 28 -1.21 -2.87 -11.22
CA ALA A 28 -0.51 -1.60 -11.08
C ALA A 28 -1.49 -0.43 -10.85
N ASP A 29 -2.62 -0.45 -11.57
CA ASP A 29 -3.68 0.55 -11.39
C ASP A 29 -4.26 0.46 -9.97
N ALA A 30 -4.63 -0.74 -9.50
CA ALA A 30 -5.13 -0.94 -8.14
C ALA A 30 -4.11 -0.52 -7.06
N ALA A 31 -2.83 -0.84 -7.24
CA ALA A 31 -1.76 -0.45 -6.32
C ALA A 31 -1.69 1.07 -6.15
N SER A 32 -1.73 1.82 -7.25
CA SER A 32 -1.68 3.28 -7.21
C SER A 32 -2.90 3.89 -6.51
N GLU A 33 -4.10 3.35 -6.75
CA GLU A 33 -5.35 3.80 -6.11
C GLU A 33 -5.32 3.56 -4.59
N ILE A 34 -4.90 2.36 -4.16
CA ILE A 34 -4.81 1.98 -2.75
C ILE A 34 -3.80 2.85 -2.01
N GLN A 35 -2.61 3.05 -2.59
CA GLN A 35 -1.58 3.90 -1.99
C GLN A 35 -2.02 5.36 -1.91
N SER A 36 -2.81 5.83 -2.89
CA SER A 36 -3.41 7.16 -2.87
C SER A 36 -4.38 7.33 -1.69
N VAL A 37 -5.30 6.38 -1.49
CA VAL A 37 -6.26 6.39 -0.37
C VAL A 37 -5.56 6.41 0.99
N ILE A 38 -4.56 5.54 1.19
CA ILE A 38 -3.81 5.51 2.44
C ILE A 38 -3.00 6.80 2.64
N SER A 39 -2.36 7.31 1.58
CA SER A 39 -1.60 8.56 1.65
C SER A 39 -2.49 9.75 2.00
N ASP A 40 -3.70 9.80 1.45
CA ASP A 40 -4.67 10.84 1.75
C ASP A 40 -5.09 10.76 3.23
N GLN A 41 -5.40 9.56 3.74
CA GLN A 41 -5.71 9.39 5.15
C GLN A 41 -4.56 9.80 6.08
N LEU A 42 -3.31 9.44 5.77
CA LEU A 42 -2.12 9.84 6.54
C LEU A 42 -1.92 11.36 6.53
N LYS A 43 -2.15 12.02 5.39
CA LYS A 43 -2.13 13.49 5.30
C LYS A 43 -3.23 14.12 6.16
N ALA A 44 -4.45 13.60 6.06
CA ALA A 44 -5.58 14.07 6.86
C ALA A 44 -5.32 13.92 8.36
N PHE A 45 -4.67 12.83 8.80
CA PHE A 45 -4.21 12.71 10.18
C PHE A 45 -3.24 13.82 10.57
N ASN A 46 -2.18 14.05 9.78
CA ASN A 46 -1.19 15.10 10.03
C ASN A 46 -1.79 16.52 10.05
N GLU A 47 -2.82 16.77 9.25
CA GLU A 47 -3.53 18.05 9.15
C GLU A 47 -4.66 18.20 10.19
N ASP A 48 -4.87 17.21 11.05
CA ASP A 48 -6.00 17.13 11.99
C ASP A 48 -7.39 17.13 11.33
N ASP A 49 -7.45 16.84 10.03
CA ASP A 49 -8.68 16.72 9.26
C ASP A 49 -9.37 15.39 9.56
N THR A 50 -10.15 15.43 10.64
CA THR A 50 -10.85 14.28 11.20
C THR A 50 -11.93 13.74 10.27
N GLN A 51 -12.64 14.61 9.55
CA GLN A 51 -13.71 14.19 8.64
C GLN A 51 -13.13 13.48 7.41
N ARG A 52 -12.08 14.06 6.82
CA ARG A 52 -11.40 13.46 5.67
C ARG A 52 -10.78 12.11 6.00
N ALA A 53 -10.06 12.02 7.12
CA ALA A 53 -9.45 10.76 7.55
C ALA A 53 -10.50 9.65 7.79
N TYR A 54 -11.62 10.00 8.43
CA TYR A 54 -12.73 9.09 8.69
C TYR A 54 -13.51 8.71 7.41
N GLY A 55 -13.53 9.58 6.40
CA GLY A 55 -14.16 9.33 5.10
C GLY A 55 -13.58 8.12 4.35
N HIS A 56 -12.28 7.85 4.53
CA HIS A 56 -11.58 6.70 3.96
C HIS A 56 -11.88 5.38 4.68
N ALA A 57 -12.47 5.42 5.88
CA ALA A 57 -12.78 4.21 6.64
C ALA A 57 -13.98 3.46 6.04
N ALA A 58 -13.89 2.14 6.01
CA ALA A 58 -14.98 1.27 5.60
C ALA A 58 -16.12 1.25 6.62
N ASP A 59 -17.31 0.85 6.18
CA ASP A 59 -18.51 0.80 7.01
C ASP A 59 -18.34 -0.05 8.28
N ILE A 60 -17.52 -1.10 8.23
CA ILE A 60 -17.23 -1.90 9.42
C ILE A 60 -16.51 -1.10 10.51
N ILE A 61 -15.58 -0.21 10.15
CA ILE A 61 -14.92 0.70 11.09
C ILE A 61 -15.92 1.74 11.59
N LYS A 62 -16.75 2.29 10.69
CA LYS A 62 -17.77 3.30 11.03
C LYS A 62 -18.85 2.75 11.97
N LYS A 63 -19.16 1.46 11.91
CA LYS A 63 -20.05 0.76 12.86
C LYS A 63 -19.44 0.67 14.27
N ILE A 64 -18.12 0.51 14.37
CA ILE A 64 -17.40 0.42 15.65
C ILE A 64 -17.20 1.82 16.24
N PHE A 65 -16.92 2.82 15.39
CA PHE A 65 -16.68 4.20 15.78
C PHE A 65 -17.70 5.13 15.09
N PRO A 66 -18.92 5.28 15.62
CA PRO A 66 -20.01 5.98 14.93
C PRO A 66 -19.77 7.48 14.68
N SER A 67 -18.76 8.07 15.30
CA SER A 67 -18.35 9.44 15.03
C SER A 67 -16.88 9.52 14.64
N SER A 68 -16.59 10.44 13.73
CA SER A 68 -15.23 10.78 13.32
C SER A 68 -14.37 11.21 14.51
N GLN A 69 -14.96 11.87 15.51
CA GLN A 69 -14.26 12.31 16.73
C GLN A 69 -13.77 11.13 17.56
N ILE A 70 -14.65 10.16 17.84
CA ILE A 70 -14.30 8.93 18.59
C ILE A 70 -13.24 8.13 17.81
N PHE A 71 -13.40 8.03 16.49
CA PHE A 71 -12.39 7.40 15.63
C PHE A 71 -11.02 8.07 15.78
N MET A 72 -10.96 9.40 15.71
CA MET A 72 -9.71 10.15 15.81
C MET A 72 -9.09 10.02 17.21
N GLU A 73 -9.88 10.03 18.28
CA GLU A 73 -9.39 9.80 19.64
C GLU A 73 -8.75 8.41 19.81
N MET A 74 -9.40 7.39 19.25
CA MET A 74 -8.85 6.03 19.22
C MET A 74 -7.54 5.98 18.42
N VAL A 75 -7.49 6.60 17.23
CA VAL A 75 -6.28 6.64 16.39
C VAL A 75 -5.12 7.34 17.09
N LYS A 76 -5.37 8.52 17.69
CA LYS A 76 -4.38 9.27 18.48
C LYS A 76 -3.76 8.44 19.59
N THR A 77 -4.58 7.64 20.26
CA THR A 77 -4.16 6.86 21.43
C THR A 77 -3.51 5.54 21.04
N GLY A 78 -4.11 4.80 20.12
CA GLY A 78 -3.67 3.45 19.75
C GLY A 78 -2.63 3.40 18.63
N TYR A 79 -2.57 4.43 17.79
CA TYR A 79 -1.71 4.49 16.61
C TYR A 79 -0.93 5.82 16.46
N PRO A 80 -0.20 6.30 17.50
CA PRO A 80 0.56 7.55 17.37
C PRO A 80 1.49 7.64 16.13
N PRO A 81 2.21 6.57 15.73
CA PRO A 81 3.06 6.60 14.52
C PRO A 81 2.31 6.75 13.20
N VAL A 82 1.01 6.43 13.19
CA VAL A 82 0.12 6.62 12.02
C VAL A 82 -0.45 8.04 12.04
N TYR A 83 -0.85 8.51 13.22
CA TYR A 83 -1.48 9.83 13.40
C TYR A 83 -0.52 11.01 13.14
N ARG A 84 0.77 10.83 13.46
CA ARG A 84 1.83 11.82 13.26
C ARG A 84 3.02 11.22 12.52
N ALA A 85 2.74 10.67 11.34
CA ALA A 85 3.77 10.14 10.47
C ALA A 85 4.52 11.30 9.77
N LYS A 86 5.83 11.42 10.01
CA LYS A 86 6.68 12.42 9.35
C LYS A 86 6.90 12.10 7.87
N SER A 87 7.03 10.82 7.55
CA SER A 87 7.14 10.33 6.17
C SER A 87 6.71 8.87 6.10
N TRP A 88 6.33 8.42 4.91
CA TRP A 88 5.95 7.03 4.68
C TRP A 88 6.39 6.53 3.31
N SER A 89 6.49 5.22 3.19
CA SER A 89 6.68 4.53 1.91
C SER A 89 5.89 3.23 1.88
N PHE A 90 5.61 2.76 0.67
CA PHE A 90 4.81 1.58 0.42
C PHE A 90 5.69 0.44 -0.08
N ASN A 91 5.37 -0.77 0.37
CA ASN A 91 5.81 -1.98 -0.32
C ASN A 91 4.86 -2.31 -1.48
N GLU A 92 5.11 -3.41 -2.20
CA GLU A 92 4.12 -3.94 -3.13
C GLU A 92 2.85 -4.39 -2.37
N PRO A 93 1.65 -3.97 -2.79
CA PRO A 93 0.42 -4.45 -2.19
C PRO A 93 0.20 -5.93 -2.50
N THR A 94 -0.33 -6.67 -1.54
CA THR A 94 -0.64 -8.10 -1.69
C THR A 94 -2.15 -8.27 -1.85
N PRO A 95 -2.62 -8.93 -2.93
CA PRO A 95 -4.04 -9.18 -3.12
C PRO A 95 -4.58 -10.12 -2.04
N LEU A 96 -5.82 -9.89 -1.62
CA LEU A 96 -6.63 -10.72 -0.74
C LEU A 96 -7.88 -11.18 -1.50
N ASP A 97 -8.65 -12.12 -0.92
CA ASP A 97 -9.84 -12.67 -1.57
C ASP A 97 -10.87 -11.60 -1.98
N ASN A 98 -11.01 -10.54 -1.18
CA ASN A 98 -11.99 -9.46 -1.36
C ASN A 98 -11.37 -8.06 -1.39
N GLY A 99 -10.05 -7.95 -1.58
CA GLY A 99 -9.38 -6.67 -1.50
C GLY A 99 -7.86 -6.77 -1.53
N TYR A 100 -7.19 -5.92 -0.78
CA TYR A 100 -5.74 -5.85 -0.73
C TYR A 100 -5.24 -5.61 0.69
N SER A 101 -4.03 -6.07 0.95
CA SER A 101 -3.22 -5.64 2.07
C SER A 101 -2.04 -4.81 1.60
N GLN A 102 -1.71 -3.76 2.35
CA GLN A 102 -0.62 -2.85 2.04
C GLN A 102 0.23 -2.62 3.29
N ILE A 103 1.49 -3.04 3.24
CA ILE A 103 2.47 -2.68 4.26
C ILE A 103 2.94 -1.25 3.98
N VAL A 104 2.85 -0.41 5.01
CA VAL A 104 3.33 0.98 5.00
C VAL A 104 4.47 1.09 6.00
N ARG A 105 5.64 1.53 5.53
CA ARG A 105 6.76 1.91 6.40
C ARG A 105 6.56 3.35 6.81
N LEU A 106 6.60 3.63 8.10
CA LEU A 106 6.35 4.96 8.67
C LEU A 106 7.59 5.41 9.44
N ILE A 107 7.89 6.71 9.39
CA ILE A 107 8.85 7.36 10.29
C ILE A 107 8.04 8.31 11.17
N ASP A 108 8.13 8.14 12.50
CA ASP A 108 7.45 9.03 13.44
C ASP A 108 8.23 10.34 13.69
N GLU A 109 7.66 11.24 14.48
CA GLU A 109 8.29 12.54 14.83
C GLU A 109 9.65 12.39 15.53
N GLN A 110 9.88 11.25 16.20
CA GLN A 110 11.13 10.94 16.89
C GLN A 110 12.16 10.25 15.97
N GLY A 111 11.82 10.04 14.69
CA GLY A 111 12.67 9.36 13.71
C GLY A 111 12.66 7.84 13.84
N ARG A 112 11.75 7.25 14.62
CA ARG A 112 11.65 5.79 14.76
C ARG A 112 10.92 5.19 13.57
N ASN A 113 11.40 4.05 13.11
CA ASN A 113 10.78 3.30 12.02
C ASN A 113 9.68 2.39 12.55
N TRP A 114 8.53 2.45 11.88
CA TRP A 114 7.37 1.61 12.16
C TRP A 114 6.89 0.92 10.90
N SER A 115 6.07 -0.10 11.07
CA SER A 115 5.37 -0.73 9.96
C SER A 115 3.91 -0.92 10.31
N ALA A 116 3.03 -0.53 9.41
CA ALA A 116 1.60 -0.67 9.57
C ALA A 116 1.06 -1.53 8.41
N LEU A 117 0.30 -2.56 8.74
CA LEU A 117 -0.45 -3.36 7.78
C LEU A 117 -1.84 -2.76 7.64
N TYR A 118 -2.14 -2.22 6.46
CA TYR A 118 -3.47 -1.78 6.07
C TYR A 118 -4.18 -2.88 5.31
N THR A 119 -5.50 -2.98 5.50
CA THR A 119 -6.39 -3.77 4.63
C THR A 119 -7.43 -2.86 4.01
N LEU A 120 -7.72 -3.09 2.73
CA LEU A 120 -8.65 -2.30 1.94
C LEU A 120 -9.54 -3.21 1.11
N GLU A 121 -10.81 -2.83 1.01
CA GLU A 121 -11.81 -3.48 0.16
C GLU A 121 -12.56 -2.41 -0.63
N ARG A 122 -13.17 -2.78 -1.77
CA ARG A 122 -14.08 -1.88 -2.48
C ARG A 122 -15.44 -1.92 -1.83
N ASP A 123 -16.05 -0.75 -1.61
CA ASP A 123 -17.43 -0.67 -1.16
C ASP A 123 -18.42 -0.91 -2.31
N SER A 124 -19.73 -0.77 -2.04
CA SER A 124 -20.79 -0.95 -3.04
C SER A 124 -20.76 0.08 -4.17
N ALA A 125 -20.09 1.23 -3.98
CA ALA A 125 -19.88 2.24 -5.02
C ALA A 125 -18.60 1.96 -5.83
N GLY A 126 -17.81 0.95 -5.44
CA GLY A 126 -16.54 0.59 -6.06
C GLY A 126 -15.36 1.41 -5.55
N GLU A 127 -15.52 2.22 -4.49
CA GLU A 127 -14.43 3.00 -3.91
C GLU A 127 -13.60 2.15 -2.95
N TRP A 128 -12.28 2.32 -2.97
CA TRP A 128 -11.42 1.69 -1.96
C TRP A 128 -11.66 2.31 -0.59
N LYS A 129 -11.96 1.46 0.40
CA LYS A 129 -12.12 1.84 1.79
C LYS A 129 -11.19 1.02 2.68
N ILE A 130 -10.63 1.68 3.68
CA ILE A 130 -9.74 1.06 4.67
C ILE A 130 -10.60 0.27 5.65
N THR A 131 -10.42 -1.05 5.66
CA THR A 131 -11.11 -2.00 6.55
C THR A 131 -10.34 -2.27 7.83
N GLY A 132 -9.04 -1.95 7.87
CA GLY A 132 -8.23 -2.11 9.07
C GLY A 132 -6.83 -1.54 8.94
N CYS A 133 -6.20 -1.30 10.09
CA CYS A 133 -4.79 -0.94 10.23
C CYS A 133 -4.24 -1.63 11.48
N ARG A 134 -3.06 -2.24 11.40
CA ARG A 134 -2.35 -2.81 12.56
C ARG A 134 -0.87 -2.46 12.52
N LEU A 135 -0.33 -1.99 13.64
CA LEU A 135 1.12 -1.85 13.79
C LEU A 135 1.76 -3.24 13.86
N LEU A 136 2.76 -3.47 13.03
CA LEU A 136 3.60 -4.66 13.07
C LEU A 136 4.71 -4.40 14.07
N LYS A 137 4.81 -5.25 15.09
CA LYS A 137 5.94 -5.21 16.03
C LYS A 137 7.22 -5.48 15.23
N SER A 138 8.20 -4.59 15.33
CA SER A 138 9.54 -4.90 14.84
C SER A 138 10.09 -6.07 15.67
N GLU A 139 10.52 -7.15 15.00
CA GLU A 139 11.39 -8.12 15.66
C GLU A 139 12.66 -7.36 16.08
N GLY A 140 12.82 -7.12 17.39
CA GLY A 140 14.01 -6.41 17.91
C GLY A 140 13.85 -5.46 19.09
N MET A 141 12.77 -5.53 19.88
CA MET A 141 12.77 -4.98 21.25
C MET A 141 12.42 -6.08 22.24
N VAL A 142 13.49 -6.70 22.76
CA VAL A 142 13.56 -7.33 24.09
C VAL A 142 14.03 -6.30 25.10
#